data_AF-A0A9X4HQV5-F1
#
_entry.id   AF-A0A9X4HQV5-F1
#
_cell.length_a   1.000
_cell.length_b   1.000
_cell.length_c   1.000
_cell.angle_alpha   90.00
_cell.angle_beta   90.00
_cell.angle_gamma   90.00
#
_symmetry.space_group_name_H-M   'P 1'
#
loop_
_entity.id
_entity.type
_entity.pdbx_description
1 polymer ?
#
loop_
_entity_poly.entity_id
_entity_poly.type
_entity_poly.pdbx_seq_one_letter_code
_entity_poly.pdbx_strand_id
1 'polypeptide(L)' 'MSLTPEQDDRDTQSMESIMSCIDMQVRRDIDLMRARHYWEKTLEGTPKAVLVEALSLALATGRYQMKPRCNCCRQC' A
#
# COMPACT_ATOMS: atom_id res chain seq x y z
N MET A 1 -21.43 -16.19 -2.98
CA MET A 1 -21.84 -15.84 -1.61
C MET A 1 -21.81 -14.33 -1.53
N SER A 2 -22.94 -13.68 -1.30
CA SER A 2 -23.01 -12.22 -1.21
C SER A 2 -22.46 -11.77 0.14
N LEU A 3 -21.42 -10.93 0.11
CA LEU A 3 -20.86 -10.30 1.30
C LEU A 3 -21.90 -9.33 1.89
N THR A 4 -21.95 -9.24 3.22
CA THR A 4 -22.77 -8.22 3.88
C THR A 4 -22.11 -6.84 3.69
N PRO A 5 -22.89 -5.74 3.60
CA PRO A 5 -22.36 -4.40 3.39
C PRO A 5 -21.26 -4.01 4.41
N GLU A 6 -21.45 -4.42 5.67
CA GLU A 6 -20.51 -4.14 6.76
C GLU A 6 -19.17 -4.88 6.63
N GLN A 7 -19.12 -5.98 5.89
CA GLN A 7 -17.88 -6.70 5.60
C GLN A 7 -17.11 -5.98 4.49
N ASP A 8 -17.83 -5.53 3.47
CA ASP A 8 -17.28 -4.83 2.30
C ASP A 8 -16.65 -3.47 2.68
N ASP A 9 -17.31 -2.72 3.56
CA ASP A 9 -16.79 -1.44 4.08
C ASP A 9 -15.50 -1.62 4.89
N ARG A 10 -15.42 -2.67 5.72
CA ARG A 10 -14.22 -2.99 6.52
C ARG A 10 -13.07 -3.46 5.66
N ASP A 11 -13.35 -4.26 4.65
CA ASP A 11 -12.36 -4.77 3.71
C ASP A 11 -11.80 -3.62 2.86
N THR A 12 -12.64 -2.67 2.45
CA THR A 12 -12.23 -1.44 1.74
C THR A 12 -11.35 -0.55 2.62
N GLN A 13 -11.75 -0.30 3.87
CA GLN A 13 -10.96 0.50 4.80
C GLN A 13 -9.59 -0.16 5.11
N SER A 14 -9.57 -1.49 5.21
CA SER A 14 -8.34 -2.26 5.39
C SER A 14 -7.42 -2.13 4.17
N MET A 15 -7.99 -2.24 2.97
CA MET A 15 -7.26 -2.06 1.70
C MET A 15 -6.62 -0.67 1.60
N GLU A 16 -7.36 0.41 1.87
CA GLU A 16 -6.84 1.78 1.83
C GLU A 16 -5.70 2.00 2.83
N SER A 17 -5.85 1.47 4.04
CA SER A 17 -4.83 1.54 5.09
C SER A 17 -3.53 0.84 4.68
N ILE A 18 -3.64 -0.33 4.05
CA ILE A 18 -2.50 -1.10 3.52
C ILE A 18 -1.80 -0.32 2.41
N MET A 19 -2.56 0.22 1.46
CA MET A 19 -2.01 1.02 0.36
C MET A 19 -1.27 2.26 0.88
N SER A 20 -1.83 2.94 1.89
CA SER A 20 -1.16 4.09 2.52
C SER A 20 0.16 3.69 3.20
N CYS A 21 0.20 2.54 3.87
CA CYS A 21 1.43 2.07 4.52
C CYS A 21 2.52 1.70 3.51
N ILE A 22 2.15 1.12 2.37
CA ILE A 22 3.07 0.84 1.25
C ILE A 22 3.68 2.15 0.73
N ASP A 23 2.85 3.18 0.50
CA ASP A 23 3.32 4.49 0.01
C ASP A 23 4.32 5.13 0.97
N MET A 24 4.01 5.13 2.27
CA MET A 24 4.90 5.64 3.31
C MET A 24 6.24 4.88 3.36
N GLN A 25 6.22 3.55 3.21
CA GLN A 25 7.47 2.76 3.19
C GLN A 25 8.32 3.04 1.97
N VAL A 26 7.71 3.15 0.78
CA VAL A 26 8.43 3.46 -0.46
C VAL A 26 9.07 4.85 -0.39
N ARG A 27 8.36 5.83 0.20
CA ARG A 27 8.86 7.20 0.42
C ARG A 27 9.84 7.34 1.58
N ARG A 28 10.00 6.28 2.39
CA ARG A 28 10.81 6.26 3.62
C ARG A 28 10.28 7.19 4.72
N ASP A 29 8.97 7.40 4.76
CA ASP A 29 8.28 8.21 5.77
C ASP A 29 8.08 7.44 7.09
N ILE A 30 8.27 6.12 7.09
CA ILE A 30 8.30 5.29 8.29
C ILE A 30 9.59 4.50 8.40
N ASP A 31 10.10 4.35 9.62
CA ASP A 31 11.27 3.53 9.90
C ASP A 31 10.94 2.03 9.87
N LEU A 32 12.00 1.22 9.74
CA LEU A 32 11.89 -0.24 9.63
C LEU A 32 11.20 -0.90 10.84
N MET A 33 11.41 -0.39 12.06
CA MET A 33 10.79 -0.98 13.24
C MET A 33 9.28 -0.75 13.24
N ARG A 34 8.84 0.48 12.93
CA ARG A 34 7.42 0.81 12.81
C ARG A 34 6.75 0.06 11.67
N ALA A 35 7.41 -0.03 10.52
CA ALA A 35 6.93 -0.80 9.37
C ALA A 35 6.74 -2.28 9.74
N ARG A 36 7.72 -2.88 10.42
CA ARG A 36 7.65 -4.26 10.86
C ARG A 36 6.49 -4.49 11.85
N HIS A 37 6.35 -3.63 12.86
CA HIS A 37 5.26 -3.74 13.83
C HIS A 37 3.88 -3.64 13.17
N TYR A 38 3.73 -2.73 12.20
CA TYR A 38 2.49 -2.60 11.44
C TYR A 38 2.16 -3.88 10.66
N TRP A 39 3.14 -4.42 9.93
CA TRP A 39 2.93 -5.61 9.12
C TRP A 39 2.65 -6.86 9.95
N GLU A 40 3.32 -7.04 11.10
CA GLU A 40 3.03 -8.15 12.03
C GLU A 40 1.55 -8.16 12.43
N LYS A 41 1.00 -7.01 12.86
CA LYS A 41 -0.43 -6.89 13.20
C LYS A 41 -1.35 -7.05 11.99
N THR A 42 -0.98 -6.46 10.86
CA THR A 42 -1.83 -6.44 9.66
C THR A 42 -1.98 -7.84 9.07
N LEU A 43 -0.91 -8.64 9.08
CA LEU A 43 -0.91 -10.01 8.57
C LEU A 43 -1.70 -10.99 9.44
N GLU A 44 -1.84 -10.73 10.74
CA GLU A 44 -2.64 -11.55 11.65
C GLU A 44 -4.15 -11.37 11.43
N GLY A 45 -4.60 -10.14 11.12
CA GLY A 45 -6.02 -9.78 11.08
C GLY A 45 -6.64 -9.65 9.70
N THR A 46 -5.85 -9.48 8.64
CA THR A 46 -6.38 -9.14 7.31
C THR A 46 -6.57 -10.38 6.44
N PRO A 47 -7.75 -10.54 5.79
CA PRO A 47 -7.94 -11.59 4.80
C PRO A 47 -6.90 -11.51 3.66
N LYS A 48 -6.36 -12.66 3.27
CA LYS A 48 -5.35 -12.75 2.20
C LYS A 48 -5.81 -12.09 0.89
N ALA A 49 -7.09 -12.19 0.55
CA ALA A 49 -7.65 -11.58 -0.66
C ALA A 49 -7.48 -10.06 -0.67
N VAL A 50 -7.82 -9.40 0.43
CA VAL A 50 -7.68 -7.94 0.61
C VAL A 50 -6.21 -7.51 0.52
N LEU A 51 -5.30 -8.28 1.13
CA LEU A 51 -3.86 -8.03 1.02
C LEU A 51 -3.36 -8.12 -0.43
N VAL A 52 -3.77 -9.15 -1.16
CA VAL A 52 -3.37 -9.37 -2.56
C VAL A 52 -3.91 -8.24 -3.44
N GLU A 53 -5.15 -7.82 -3.24
CA GLU A 53 -5.77 -6.74 -3.99
C GLU A 53 -5.09 -5.40 -3.73
N ALA A 54 -4.89 -5.04 -2.46
CA ALA A 54 -4.19 -3.82 -2.05
C ALA A 54 -2.77 -3.74 -2.67
N LEU A 55 -2.01 -4.84 -2.61
CA LEU A 55 -0.68 -4.94 -3.20
C LEU A 55 -0.72 -4.78 -4.72
N SER A 56 -1.65 -5.47 -5.38
CA SER A 56 -1.80 -5.42 -6.84
C SER A 56 -2.13 -4.00 -7.31
N LEU A 57 -3.07 -3.33 -6.64
CA LEU A 57 -3.45 -1.95 -6.94
C LEU A 57 -2.29 -0.97 -6.68
N ALA A 58 -1.64 -1.07 -5.52
CA ALA A 58 -0.52 -0.20 -5.17
C ALA A 58 0.60 -0.27 -6.24
N LEU A 59 1.00 -1.47 -6.64
CA LEU A 59 2.10 -1.68 -7.58
C LEU A 59 1.72 -1.41 -9.04
N ALA A 60 0.47 -1.63 -9.44
CA ALA A 60 0.02 -1.41 -10.83
C ALA A 60 -0.07 0.08 -11.21
N THR A 61 -0.23 0.99 -10.24
CA THR A 61 -0.49 2.41 -10.52
C THR A 61 0.71 3.19 -11.06
N GLY A 62 1.89 2.58 -11.18
CA GLY A 62 3.10 3.25 -11.67
C GLY A 62 3.63 4.35 -10.74
N ARG A 63 2.97 4.63 -9.61
CA ARG A 63 3.33 5.67 -8.63
C ARG A 63 4.74 5.48 -8.07
N TYR A 64 5.19 4.23 -8.01
CA TYR A 64 6.49 3.85 -7.45
C TYR A 64 7.57 3.63 -8.51
N GLN A 65 7.29 3.90 -9.78
CA GLN A 65 8.32 3.85 -10.82
C GLN A 65 9.36 4.94 -10.54
N MET A 66 10.59 4.53 -10.23
CA MET A 66 11.76 5.42 -10.24
C MET A 66 11.89 5.99 -11.66
N LYS A 67 11.39 7.21 -11.89
CA LYS A 67 11.84 7.98 -13.05
C LYS A 67 13.31 8.30 -12.82
N PRO A 68 14.24 7.85 -13.69
CA PRO A 68 15.60 8.37 -13.61
C PRO A 68 15.52 9.89 -13.70
N ARG A 69 16.19 10.59 -12.79
CA ARG A 69 16.30 12.06 -12.86
C ARG A 69 16.99 12.39 -14.19
N CYS A 70 16.21 12.74 -15.21
CA CYS A 70 16.75 13.29 -16.45
C CYS A 70 17.43 14.62 -16.09
N ASN A 71 18.75 14.67 -16.21
CA ASN A 71 19.53 15.91 -16.14
C ASN A 71 19.36 16.77 -17.40
N CYS A 72 18.62 16.28 -18.40
CA CYS A 72 18.43 16.92 -19.70
C CYS A 72 17.62 18.24 -19.63
N CYS A 73 16.82 18.46 -18.58
CA CYS A 73 15.93 19.64 -18.49
C CYS A 73 16.38 20.70 -17.45
N ARG A 74 17.62 20.66 -16.96
CA ARG A 74 18.14 21.66 -15.99
C ARG A 74 18.67 22.96 -16.63
N GLN A 75 18.52 23.11 -17.95
CA GLN A 75 18.95 24.28 -18.71
C GLN A 75 17.83 24.72 -19.66
N CYS A 76 16.77 25.32 -19.10
CA CYS A 76 15.87 26.23 -19.79
C CYS A 76 15.54 27.37 -18.84
#